data_AF-A0A662HTE3-F1
#
_entry.id   AF-A0A662HTE3-F1
#
_cell.length_a   1.000
_cell.length_b   1.000
_cell.length_c   1.000
_cell.angle_alpha   90.00
_cell.angle_beta   90.00
_cell.angle_gamma   90.00
#
_symmetry.space_group_name_H-M   'P 1'
#
loop_
_entity.id
_entity.type
_entity.pdbx_description
1 polymer ?
#
loop_
_entity_poly.entity_id
_entity_poly.type
_entity_poly.pdbx_seq_one_letter_code
_entity_poly.pdbx_strand_id
1 'polypeptide(L)'
;VGVGLKYIAEKYGLDFIPLKTEEYDFLINKKSLGKEPVKEFINILKSQWLRKILKETTGYKALENIGEMEISGKQLSSLYSARSTNVL
;
A
#
# COMPACT_ATOMS: atom_id res chain seq x y z
N VAL A 1 -13.95 0.37 25.25
CA VAL A 1 -13.97 -0.05 23.83
C VAL A 1 -13.14 0.95 23.04
N GLY A 2 -12.26 0.50 22.14
CA GLY A 2 -11.41 1.35 21.30
C GLY A 2 -11.13 0.70 19.95
N VAL A 3 -10.67 1.46 18.96
CA VAL A 3 -10.28 0.97 17.63
C VAL A 3 -8.78 0.70 17.63
N GLY A 4 -8.37 -0.45 17.09
CA GLY A 4 -6.96 -0.83 17.04
C GLY A 4 -6.69 -2.01 16.13
N LEU A 5 -5.42 -2.37 16.00
CA LEU A 5 -4.98 -3.48 15.16
C LEU A 5 -5.21 -4.82 15.84
N LYS A 6 -5.63 -5.82 15.05
CA LYS A 6 -5.80 -7.21 15.50
C LYS A 6 -4.55 -7.75 16.20
N TYR A 7 -3.37 -7.45 15.65
CA TYR A 7 -2.09 -7.85 16.21
C TYR A 7 -1.92 -7.44 17.68
N ILE A 8 -2.32 -6.21 18.03
CA ILE A 8 -2.19 -5.69 19.40
C ILE A 8 -3.21 -6.37 20.32
N ALA A 9 -4.45 -6.56 19.86
CA ALA A 9 -5.46 -7.25 20.65
C ALA A 9 -5.02 -8.67 21.03
N GLU A 10 -4.54 -9.45 20.05
CA GLU A 10 -4.03 -10.81 20.32
C GLU A 10 -2.80 -10.82 21.22
N LYS A 11 -1.85 -9.90 21.00
CA LYS A 11 -0.65 -9.78 21.83
C LYS A 11 -0.96 -9.58 23.32
N TYR A 12 -2.06 -8.90 23.64
CA TYR A 12 -2.49 -8.63 25.01
C TYR A 12 -3.63 -9.53 25.49
N GLY A 13 -4.02 -10.56 24.72
CA GLY A 13 -5.11 -11.47 25.09
C GLY A 13 -6.48 -10.80 25.16
N LEU A 14 -6.70 -9.75 24.36
CA LEU A 14 -7.96 -9.03 24.26
C LEU A 14 -8.83 -9.61 23.15
N ASP A 15 -10.15 -9.58 23.35
CA ASP A 15 -11.11 -9.87 22.29
C ASP A 15 -10.98 -8.86 21.14
N PHE A 16 -11.19 -9.35 19.91
CA PHE A 16 -11.11 -8.53 18.70
C PHE A 16 -12.32 -8.75 17.80
N ILE A 17 -13.03 -7.65 17.50
CA ILE A 17 -14.13 -7.63 16.53
C ILE A 17 -13.62 -6.94 15.26
N PRO A 18 -13.52 -7.64 14.12
CA PRO A 18 -13.06 -7.04 12.86
C PRO A 18 -14.01 -5.95 12.38
N LEU A 19 -13.49 -4.74 12.14
CA LEU A 19 -14.26 -3.62 11.56
C LEU A 19 -14.02 -3.49 10.05
N LYS A 20 -12.75 -3.40 9.64
CA LYS A 20 -12.33 -3.22 8.24
C LYS A 20 -10.89 -3.71 8.04
N THR A 21 -10.57 -4.14 6.82
CA THR A 21 -9.18 -4.31 6.37
C THR A 21 -8.68 -3.00 5.80
N GLU A 22 -7.53 -2.55 6.29
CA GLU A 22 -6.86 -1.33 5.83
C GLU A 22 -5.81 -1.69 4.77
N GLU A 23 -5.81 -0.97 3.66
CA GLU A 23 -4.81 -1.07 2.60
C GLU A 23 -3.97 0.21 2.61
N TYR A 24 -2.65 0.06 2.47
CA TYR A 24 -1.69 1.14 2.67
C TYR A 24 -0.81 1.33 1.44
N ASP A 25 -0.74 2.57 0.98
CA ASP A 25 0.20 3.02 -0.04
C ASP A 25 1.34 3.84 0.59
N PHE A 26 2.55 3.68 0.05
CA PHE A 26 3.69 4.52 0.43
C PHE A 26 3.88 5.64 -0.59
N LEU A 27 3.75 6.90 -0.12
CA LEU A 27 4.06 8.06 -0.94
C LEU A 27 5.56 8.34 -0.93
N ILE A 28 6.18 8.29 -2.10
CA ILE A 28 7.61 8.55 -2.28
C ILE A 28 7.79 9.80 -3.14
N ASN A 29 8.57 10.76 -2.66
CA ASN A 29 8.94 11.91 -3.47
C ASN A 29 9.77 11.45 -4.68
N LYS A 30 9.34 11.81 -5.90
CA LYS A 30 10.01 11.44 -7.16
C LYS A 30 11.51 11.72 -7.17
N LYS A 31 11.96 12.83 -6.56
CA LYS A 31 13.39 13.20 -6.48
C LYS A 31 14.19 12.24 -5.59
N SER A 32 13.53 11.48 -4.72
CA SER A 32 14.16 10.52 -3.81
C SER A 32 14.26 9.11 -4.39
N LEU A 33 13.64 8.81 -5.53
CA LEU A 33 13.71 7.48 -6.16
C LEU A 33 15.14 7.03 -6.52
N GLY A 34 16.04 8.00 -6.79
CA GLY A 34 17.44 7.71 -7.07
C GLY A 34 18.28 7.39 -5.83
N LYS A 35 17.77 7.65 -4.61
CA LYS A 35 18.52 7.42 -3.37
C LYS A 35 18.56 5.94 -3.05
N GLU A 36 19.75 5.41 -2.75
CA GLU A 36 19.93 3.99 -2.42
C GLU A 36 19.00 3.49 -1.30
N PRO A 37 18.77 4.21 -0.19
CA PRO A 37 17.82 3.76 0.84
C PRO A 37 16.39 3.58 0.33
N VAL A 38 15.96 4.39 -0.64
CA VAL A 38 14.60 4.30 -1.22
C VAL A 38 14.50 3.09 -2.15
N LYS A 39 15.54 2.83 -2.95
CA LYS A 39 15.59 1.64 -3.80
C LYS A 39 15.56 0.38 -2.95
N GLU A 40 16.34 0.33 -1.88
CA GLU A 40 16.40 -0.82 -1.00
C GLU A 40 15.07 -1.04 -0.26
N PHE A 41 14.44 0.04 0.21
CA PHE A 41 13.09 -0.03 0.77
C PHE A 41 12.08 -0.68 -0.20
N ILE A 42 12.07 -0.25 -1.48
CA ILE A 42 11.20 -0.84 -2.51
C ILE A 42 11.55 -2.32 -2.76
N ASN A 43 12.84 -2.68 -2.77
CA ASN A 43 13.28 -4.07 -2.91
C ASN A 43 12.78 -4.94 -1.76
N ILE A 44 12.85 -4.43 -0.53
CA ILE A 44 12.32 -5.12 0.66
C ILE A 44 10.81 -5.32 0.53
N LEU A 45 10.06 -4.31 0.08
CA LEU A 45 8.61 -4.43 -0.15
C LEU A 45 8.25 -5.55 -1.13
N LYS A 46 9.07 -5.76 -2.17
CA LYS A 46 8.89 -6.81 -3.17
C LYS A 46 9.45 -8.18 -2.75
N SER A 47 10.21 -8.24 -1.66
CA SER A 47 10.95 -9.44 -1.28
C SER A 47 10.02 -10.58 -0.82
N GLN A 48 10.43 -11.81 -1.10
CA GLN A 48 9.76 -13.01 -0.56
C GLN A 48 9.86 -13.08 0.96
N TRP A 49 10.95 -12.54 1.52
CA TRP A 49 11.16 -12.46 2.96
C TRP A 49 10.05 -11.66 3.65
N LEU A 50 9.72 -10.45 3.15
CA LEU A 50 8.66 -9.64 3.74
C LEU A 50 7.29 -10.31 3.58
N ARG A 51 7.01 -10.90 2.40
CA ARG A 51 5.76 -11.63 2.16
C ARG A 51 5.56 -12.77 3.17
N LYS A 52 6.63 -13.50 3.50
CA LYS A 52 6.60 -14.55 4.52
C LYS A 52 6.28 -13.99 5.90
N ILE A 53 6.97 -12.93 6.32
CA ILE A 53 6.73 -12.26 7.61
C ILE A 53 5.28 -11.78 7.73
N LEU A 54 4.75 -11.12 6.70
CA LEU A 54 3.36 -10.63 6.72
C LEU A 54 2.34 -11.76 6.80
N LYS A 55 2.63 -12.92 6.18
CA LYS A 55 1.75 -14.10 6.23
C LYS A 55 1.74 -14.75 7.62
N GLU A 56 2.85 -14.69 8.34
CA GLU A 56 3.01 -15.25 9.68
C GLU A 56 2.56 -14.27 10.79
N THR A 57 2.36 -12.99 10.46
CA THR A 57 1.95 -11.95 11.41
C THR A 57 0.44 -11.81 11.44
N THR A 58 -0.21 -12.15 12.56
CA THR A 58 -1.67 -12.08 12.63
C THR A 58 -2.19 -10.66 12.40
N GLY A 59 -3.26 -10.55 11.59
CA GLY A 59 -3.88 -9.28 11.27
C GLY A 59 -3.25 -8.56 10.07
N TYR A 60 -2.19 -9.12 9.48
CA TYR A 60 -1.57 -8.59 8.27
C TYR A 60 -1.75 -9.56 7.09
N LYS A 61 -1.69 -9.00 5.88
CA LYS A 61 -1.74 -9.75 4.62
C LYS A 61 -0.88 -9.05 3.59
N ALA A 62 -0.04 -9.80 2.88
CA ALA A 62 0.65 -9.29 1.71
C ALA A 62 -0.32 -9.22 0.52
N LEU A 63 -0.41 -8.06 -0.12
CA LEU A 63 -1.11 -7.89 -1.38
C LEU A 63 -0.25 -8.40 -2.55
N GLU A 64 -0.88 -8.73 -3.68
CA GLU A 64 -0.16 -9.19 -4.87
C GLU A 64 0.76 -8.09 -5.41
N ASN A 65 0.22 -6.87 -5.50
CA ASN A 65 0.87 -5.66 -5.99
C ASN A 65 1.79 -4.95 -4.97
N ILE A 66 2.12 -5.58 -3.83
CA ILE A 66 2.97 -4.93 -2.82
C ILE A 66 4.32 -4.48 -3.42
N GLY A 67 4.66 -3.21 -3.19
CA GLY A 67 5.87 -2.58 -3.72
C GLY A 67 5.81 -2.24 -5.21
N GLU A 68 4.70 -2.49 -5.90
CA GLU A 68 4.46 -1.89 -7.22
C GLU A 68 4.41 -0.37 -7.09
N MET A 69 4.96 0.32 -8.09
CA MET A 69 5.03 1.77 -8.09
C MET A 69 4.14 2.31 -9.19
N GLU A 70 3.19 3.16 -8.81
CA GLU A 70 2.45 3.98 -9.76
C GLU A 70 2.98 5.41 -9.72
N ILE A 71 3.44 5.93 -10.87
CA ILE A 71 3.84 7.32 -11.01
C ILE A 71 2.67 8.07 -11.63
N SER A 72 1.83 8.67 -10.79
CA SER A 72 0.78 9.57 -11.26
C SER A 72 1.42 10.88 -11.74
N GLY A 73 1.96 10.86 -12.95
CA GLY A 73 2.25 12.05 -13.73
C GLY A 73 0.95 12.60 -14.28
N LYS A 74 0.81 13.92 -14.36
CA LYS A 74 -0.26 14.57 -15.11
C LYS A 74 -0.12 14.18 -16.59
N GLN A 75 -0.70 13.04 -16.98
CA GLN A 75 -1.29 12.78 -18.30
C GLN A 75 -2.82 12.76 -18.11
N LEU A 76 -3.33 13.79 -17.43
CA LEU A 76 -4.76 13.97 -17.15
C LEU A 76 -5.39 15.09 -18.01
N SER A 77 -4.64 15.74 -18.90
CA SER A 77 -5.18 16.75 -19.82
C SER A 77 -5.72 16.17 -21.14
N SER A 78 -5.17 15.08 -21.67
CA SER A 78 -5.64 14.52 -22.95
C SER A 78 -6.91 13.67 -22.82
N LEU A 79 -7.13 13.03 -21.67
CA LEU A 79 -8.28 12.13 -21.46
C LEU A 79 -9.60 12.87 -21.15
N TYR A 80 -9.54 14.11 -20.64
CA TYR A 80 -10.73 14.93 -20.39
C TYR A 80 -11.18 15.77 -21.60
N SER A 81 -10.26 16.14 -22.51
CA SER A 81 -10.63 16.85 -23.74
C SER A 81 -11.31 15.92 -24.78
N ALA A 82 -10.93 14.64 -24.79
CA ALA A 82 -11.52 13.63 -25.68
C ALA A 82 -12.94 13.19 -25.28
N ARG A 83 -13.39 13.46 -24.04
CA ARG A 83 -14.75 13.14 -23.59
C ARG A 83 -15.75 14.27 -23.77
N SER A 84 -15.30 15.47 -24.16
CA SER A 84 -16.19 16.63 -24.36
C SER A 84 -16.50 16.92 -25.83
N THR A 85 -16.10 16.06 -26.76
CA THR A 85 -16.35 16.21 -28.21
C THR A 85 -17.35 15.20 -28.80
N ASN A 86 -17.89 14.27 -28.00
CA ASN A 86 -18.97 13.36 -28.44
C ASN A 86 -20.29 13.64 -27.71
N VAL A 87 -20.72 14.90 -27.72
CA VAL A 87 -22.12 15.28 -27.49
C VAL A 87 -22.48 16.34 -28.52
N LEU A 88 -22.66 15.91 -29.78
CA LEU A 88 -23.58 16.47 -30.77
C LEU A 88 -24.04 15.31 -31.68
#